data_AF-A0A3Q8XII4-F1
#
_entry.id   AF-A0A3Q8XII4-F1
#
_cell.length_a   1.000
_cell.length_b   1.000
_cell.length_c   1.000
_cell.angle_alpha   90.00
_cell.angle_beta   90.00
_cell.angle_gamma   90.00
#
_symmetry.space_group_name_H-M   'P 1'
#
loop_
_entity.id
_entity.type
_entity.pdbx_description
1 polymer ?
#
loop_
_entity_poly.entity_id
_entity_poly.type
_entity_poly.pdbx_seq_one_letter_code
_entity_poly.pdbx_strand_id
1 'polypeptide(L)' 'MHAQKLNVYYNGWGEYWLWGTLVSSTAITGRPLIAFEYSAEAISKGLELSCTSNGYHG' A
#
# COMPACT_ATOMS: atom_id res chain seq x y z
N MET A 1 2.33 9.68 19.69
CA MET A 1 1.93 9.58 18.27
C MET A 1 1.02 8.38 18.13
N HIS A 2 -0.13 8.52 17.47
CA HIS A 2 -1.05 7.41 17.21
C HIS A 2 -0.98 7.10 15.70
N ALA A 3 -0.84 5.82 15.36
CA ALA A 3 -0.82 5.35 13.98
C ALA A 3 -2.01 4.41 13.76
N GLN A 4 -2.81 4.69 12.74
CA GLN A 4 -3.91 3.84 12.32
C GLN A 4 -3.43 2.95 11.17
N LYS A 5 -3.83 1.67 11.20
CA LYS A 5 -3.49 0.68 10.18
C LYS A 5 -4.75 0.02 9.65
N LEU A 6 -4.85 -0.09 8.33
CA LEU A 6 -5.95 -0.75 7.63
C LEU A 6 -5.38 -1.80 6.69
N ASN A 7 -5.92 -3.03 6.76
CA ASN A 7 -5.63 -4.05 5.76
C ASN A 7 -6.43 -3.75 4.50
N VAL A 8 -5.75 -3.79 3.36
CA VAL A 8 -6.35 -3.60 2.05
C VAL A 8 -6.30 -4.93 1.32
N TYR A 9 -7.46 -5.40 0.88
CA TYR A 9 -7.61 -6.69 0.20
C TYR A 9 -7.91 -6.47 -1.28
N TYR A 10 -7.28 -7.29 -2.10
CA TYR A 10 -7.69 -7.46 -3.48
C TYR A 10 -8.89 -8.41 -3.52
N ASN A 11 -9.92 -8.05 -4.28
CA ASN A 11 -11.10 -8.87 -4.49
C ASN A 11 -11.57 -8.73 -5.94
N GLY A 12 -10.97 -9.49 -6.84
CA GLY A 12 -11.25 -9.39 -8.26
C GLY A 12 -10.79 -10.63 -9.01
N TRP A 13 -11.33 -10.81 -10.22
CA TRP A 13 -10.99 -11.94 -11.09
C TRP A 13 -11.10 -13.33 -10.41
N GLY A 14 -12.02 -13.47 -9.45
CA GLY A 14 -12.23 -14.71 -8.71
C GLY A 14 -11.22 -14.98 -7.59
N GLU A 15 -10.28 -14.06 -7.33
CA GLU A 15 -9.33 -14.19 -6.22
C GLU A 15 -9.65 -13.19 -5.09
N TYR A 16 -9.32 -13.59 -3.86
CA TYR A 16 -9.36 -12.75 -2.66
C TYR A 16 -8.09 -12.94 -1.84
N TRP A 17 -7.30 -11.89 -1.70
CA TRP A 17 -6.02 -11.96 -1.00
C TRP A 17 -5.60 -10.61 -0.43
N LEU A 18 -4.66 -10.63 0.52
CA LEU A 18 -4.16 -9.41 1.18
C LEU A 18 -3.28 -8.65 0.20
N TRP A 19 -3.68 -7.44 -0.18
CA TRP A 19 -2.90 -6.61 -1.09
C TRP A 19 -1.80 -5.83 -0.36
N GLY A 20 -2.12 -5.32 0.82
CA GLY A 20 -1.16 -4.56 1.63
C GLY A 20 -1.79 -3.91 2.85
N THR A 21 -1.04 -3.00 3.46
CA THR A 21 -1.47 -2.25 4.63
C THR A 21 -1.34 -0.75 4.37
N LEU A 22 -2.43 -0.02 4.58
CA LEU A 22 -2.44 1.44 4.60
C LEU A 22 -2.18 1.93 6.02
N VAL A 23 -1.15 2.74 6.19
CA VAL A 23 -0.75 3.32 7.47
C VAL A 23 -0.95 4.83 7.41
N SER A 24 -1.70 5.38 8.37
CA SER A 24 -1.81 6.82 8.58
C SER A 24 -1.26 7.16 9.96
N SER A 25 -0.33 8.11 10.01
CA SER A 25 0.28 8.58 11.26
C SER A 25 0.36 10.10 11.28
N THR A 26 0.13 10.71 12.43
CA THR A 26 0.39 12.15 12.62
C THR A 26 1.85 12.31 13.01
N ALA A 27 2.68 12.84 12.10
CA ALA A 27 4.07 13.13 12.42
C ALA A 27 4.14 14.26 13.47
N ILE A 28 5.24 14.31 14.25
CA ILE A 28 5.49 15.39 15.24
C ILE A 28 5.39 16.78 14.59
N THR A 29 5.74 16.88 13.31
CA THR A 29 5.69 18.10 12.50
C THR A 29 4.26 18.54 12.10
N GLY A 30 3.22 17.81 12.53
CA GLY A 30 1.82 18.13 12.27
C GLY A 30 1.30 17.74 10.88
N ARG A 31 2.18 17.27 9.98
CA ARG A 31 1.75 16.72 8.68
C ARG A 31 1.36 15.25 8.84
N PRO A 32 0.18 14.83 8.35
CA PRO A 32 -0.16 13.41 8.28
C PRO A 32 0.76 12.72 7.27
N LEU A 33 1.40 11.63 7.70
CA LEU A 33 2.14 10.72 6.85
C LEU A 33 1.22 9.54 6.51
N ILE A 34 0.93 9.39 5.21
CA ILE A 34 0.20 8.24 4.67
C ILE A 34 1.21 7.38 3.90
N ALA A 35 1.28 6.10 4.26
CA ALA A 35 2.14 5.12 3.60
C ALA A 35 1.33 3.87 3.25
N PHE A 36 1.68 3.24 2.13
CA PHE A 36 1.13 1.94 1.76
C PHE A 36 2.27 0.92 1.66
N GLU A 37 2.11 -0.21 2.35
CA GLU A 37 3.07 -1.31 2.36
C GLU A 37 2.46 -2.50 1.61
N TYR A 38 3.09 -2.92 0.52
CA TYR A 38 2.64 -4.09 -0.24
C TYR A 38 2.85 -5.38 0.56
N SER A 39 1.90 -6.32 0.44
CA SER A 39 2.07 -7.67 0.97
C SER A 39 3.07 -8.46 0.13
N ALA A 40 3.61 -9.54 0.70
CA ALA A 40 4.46 -10.48 -0.05
C ALA A 40 3.72 -11.07 -1.27
N GLU A 41 2.42 -11.33 -1.13
CA GLU A 41 1.59 -11.86 -2.23
C GLU A 41 1.43 -10.84 -3.35
N ALA A 42 1.21 -9.56 -3.02
CA ALA A 42 1.13 -8.47 -3.99
C ALA A 42 2.40 -8.33 -4.82
N ILE A 43 3.56 -8.34 -4.13
CA ILE A 43 4.87 -8.26 -4.78
C ILE A 43 5.07 -9.47 -5.69
N SER A 44 4.71 -10.67 -5.23
CA SER A 44 4.85 -11.89 -6.03
C SER A 44 3.96 -11.90 -7.29
N LYS A 45 2.79 -11.26 -7.24
CA LYS A 45 1.82 -11.18 -8.34
C LYS A 45 2.06 -10.01 -9.29
N GLY A 46 2.94 -9.06 -8.94
CA GLY A 46 3.26 -7.89 -9.77
C GLY A 46 2.09 -6.92 -10.00
N LEU A 47 1.09 -6.93 -9.11
CA LEU A 47 -0.11 -6.09 -9.20
C LEU A 47 0.06 -4.82 -8.36
N GLU A 48 0.43 -3.72 -9.03
CA GLU A 48 0.63 -2.40 -8.41
C GLU A 48 -0.68 -1.58 -8.35
N LEU A 49 -0.77 -0.63 -7.41
CA LEU A 49 -1.93 0.26 -7.19
C LEU A 49 -2.23 1.21 -8.37
N SER A 50 -1.25 1.50 -9.22
CA SER A 50 -1.40 2.32 -10.43
C SER A 50 -0.33 1.97 -11.47
N CYS A 51 -0.63 2.16 -12.76
CA CYS A 51 0.29 1.94 -13.88
C CYS A 51 1.46 2.94 -13.99
N THR A 52 1.91 3.52 -12.88
CA THR A 52 3.10 4.37 -12.83
C THR A 52 4.37 3.52 -12.80
N SER A 53 4.51 2.64 -13.79
CA SER A 53 5.75 1.96 -14.14
C SER A 53 6.27 2.53 -15.47
N ASN A 54 6.43 3.85 -15.55
CA ASN A 54 7.31 4.47 -16.54
C ASN A 54 8.53 5.08 -15.83
N GLY A 55 9.49 4.19 -15.54
CA GLY A 55 10.93 4.42 -15.53
C GLY A 55 11.46 5.80 -15.10
N TYR A 56 11.51 6.07 -13.80
CA TYR A 56 12.55 6.95 -13.27
C TYR A 56 13.70 6.10 -12.75
N HIS A 57 14.55 5.65 -13.68
CA HIS A 57 15.97 5.48 -13.37
C HIS A 57 16.59 6.89 -13.36
N GLY A 58 16.97 7.34 -12.17
CA GLY A 58 17.78 8.52 -11.91
C GLY A 58 18.56 8.31 -10.62
#